data_AF-A0A8C1RUL8-F1
#
_entry.id   AF-A0A8C1RUL8-F1
#
_cell.length_a   1.000
_cell.length_b   1.000
_cell.length_c   1.000
_cell.angle_alpha   90.00
_cell.angle_beta   90.00
_cell.angle_gamma   90.00
#
_symmetry.space_group_name_H-M   'P 1'
#
loop_
_entity.id
_entity.type
_entity.pdbx_description
1 polymer ?
#
loop_
_entity_poly.entity_id
_entity_poly.type
_entity_poly.pdbx_seq_one_letter_code
_entity_poly.pdbx_strand_id
1 'polypeptide(L)'
;MLSLSDVLSVCCMRWAGLSLYVTVVTQSPLITVSKGETAKLDCNLGTVTDQSARWYKQTPAGAPQFVLRFRHDWSSVKYGSGFSAPKFTSTHSSKSDYSLIINNVDVDDSAVYYCHTWDSSASEEVSQ
;
A
#
# COMPACT_ATOMS: atom_id res chain seq x y z
N MET A 1 -25.14 -17.64 -12.14
CA MET A 1 -24.30 -16.72 -12.94
C MET A 1 -24.26 -15.40 -12.20
N LEU A 2 -23.20 -15.14 -11.44
CA LEU A 2 -23.07 -13.88 -10.70
C LEU A 2 -22.55 -12.80 -11.67
N SER A 3 -23.23 -11.66 -11.63
CA SER A 3 -23.16 -10.54 -12.57
C SER A 3 -21.89 -9.69 -12.38
N LEU A 4 -21.34 -9.19 -13.50
CA LEU A 4 -20.07 -8.45 -13.68
C LEU A 4 -19.99 -7.08 -12.97
N SER A 5 -20.00 -7.04 -11.64
CA SER A 5 -19.80 -5.78 -10.89
C SER A 5 -19.01 -6.00 -9.59
N ASP A 6 -17.83 -6.62 -9.69
CA ASP A 6 -16.98 -6.88 -8.54
C ASP A 6 -16.11 -5.66 -8.21
N VAL A 7 -16.53 -4.96 -7.16
CA VAL A 7 -15.97 -3.71 -6.62
C VAL A 7 -14.85 -4.01 -5.62
N LEU A 8 -13.70 -3.35 -5.78
CA LEU A 8 -12.70 -3.15 -4.72
C LEU A 8 -13.29 -2.19 -3.68
N SER A 9 -13.89 -2.71 -2.60
CA SER A 9 -14.57 -1.89 -1.58
C SER A 9 -13.77 -1.82 -0.27
N VAL A 10 -13.36 -0.61 0.14
CA VAL A 10 -12.84 -0.31 1.47
C VAL A 10 -13.96 0.36 2.27
N CYS A 11 -14.37 -0.24 3.38
CA CYS A 11 -15.37 0.34 4.26
C CYS A 11 -14.71 1.40 5.18
N CYS A 12 -14.90 2.68 4.88
CA CYS A 12 -14.49 3.77 5.78
C CYS A 12 -15.56 3.99 6.86
N MET A 13 -15.34 3.48 8.07
CA MET A 13 -16.08 3.95 9.24
C MET A 13 -15.60 5.35 9.62
N ARG A 14 -16.48 6.36 9.50
CA ARG A 14 -16.24 7.73 9.97
C ARG A 14 -16.37 7.79 11.49
N TRP A 15 -15.28 7.94 12.21
CA TRP A 15 -15.30 8.39 13.61
C TRP A 15 -14.76 9.81 13.66
N ALA A 16 -15.63 10.77 13.96
CA ALA A 16 -15.24 12.14 14.24
C ALA A 16 -14.78 12.22 15.70
N GLY A 17 -13.47 12.21 15.91
CA GLY A 17 -12.82 12.49 17.20
C GLY A 17 -11.82 13.63 17.04
N LEU A 18 -12.02 14.70 17.81
CA LEU A 18 -11.17 15.89 17.88
C LEU A 18 -9.84 15.57 18.59
N SER A 19 -8.68 15.83 17.97
CA SER A 19 -7.46 16.46 18.54
C SER A 19 -6.24 16.34 17.60
N LEU A 20 -5.23 17.16 17.89
CA LEU A 20 -4.14 17.70 17.06
C LEU A 20 -3.05 16.69 16.62
N TYR A 21 -2.52 16.93 15.40
CA TYR A 21 -1.39 16.26 14.73
C TYR A 21 -1.54 14.75 14.49
N VAL A 22 -2.37 14.41 13.51
CA VAL A 22 -2.33 13.12 12.82
C VAL A 22 -1.50 13.31 11.54
N THR A 23 -0.39 12.60 11.40
CA THR A 23 0.28 12.43 10.10
C THR A 23 -0.67 11.62 9.21
N VAL A 24 -1.47 12.31 8.39
CA VAL A 24 -2.46 11.66 7.55
C VAL A 24 -1.73 11.00 6.38
N VAL A 25 -1.64 9.66 6.41
CA VAL A 25 -1.29 8.90 5.22
C VAL A 25 -2.44 9.06 4.22
N THR A 26 -2.25 9.88 3.19
CA THR A 26 -3.22 10.03 2.10
C THR A 26 -3.02 8.91 1.09
N GLN A 27 -3.88 7.90 1.12
CA GLN A 27 -4.04 6.94 0.01
C GLN A 27 -5.32 7.25 -0.75
N SER A 28 -5.28 7.09 -2.07
CA SER A 28 -6.47 7.24 -2.92
C SER A 28 -7.61 6.36 -2.38
N PRO A 29 -8.78 6.93 -2.07
CA PRO A 29 -9.75 6.28 -1.17
C PRO A 29 -10.48 5.08 -1.79
N LEU A 30 -10.39 4.88 -3.10
CA LEU A 30 -10.93 3.72 -3.82
C LEU A 30 -10.35 3.76 -5.24
N ILE A 31 -9.90 2.62 -5.76
CA ILE A 31 -9.55 2.47 -7.18
C ILE A 31 -10.36 1.30 -7.72
N THR A 32 -11.20 1.58 -8.72
CA THR A 32 -11.92 0.55 -9.45
C THR A 32 -11.19 0.30 -10.76
N VAL A 33 -10.80 -0.95 -10.99
CA VAL A 33 -10.03 -1.36 -12.16
C VAL A 33 -10.70 -2.59 -12.75
N SER A 34 -10.84 -2.64 -14.06
CA SER A 34 -11.45 -3.77 -14.75
C SER A 34 -10.48 -4.95 -14.82
N LYS A 35 -11.02 -6.16 -14.94
CA LYS A 35 -10.21 -7.36 -15.15
C LYS A 35 -9.31 -7.18 -16.37
N GLY A 36 -8.02 -7.49 -16.21
CA GLY A 36 -7.00 -7.37 -17.25
C GLY A 36 -6.30 -6.01 -17.33
N GLU A 37 -6.81 -4.99 -16.65
CA GLU A 37 -6.15 -3.67 -16.59
C GLU A 37 -5.03 -3.65 -15.54
N THR A 38 -4.32 -2.53 -15.46
CA THR A 38 -3.25 -2.29 -14.48
C THR A 38 -3.74 -1.31 -13.42
N ALA A 39 -3.66 -1.71 -12.15
CA ALA A 39 -3.88 -0.81 -11.01
C ALA A 39 -2.56 -0.17 -10.57
N LYS A 40 -2.60 1.11 -10.23
CA LYS A 40 -1.48 1.85 -9.63
C LYS A 40 -1.91 2.46 -8.31
N LEU A 41 -1.22 2.11 -7.24
CA LEU A 41 -1.45 2.60 -5.89
C LEU A 41 -0.25 3.43 -5.46
N ASP A 42 -0.48 4.70 -5.15
CA ASP A 42 0.57 5.63 -4.72
C ASP A 42 0.66 5.69 -3.19
N CYS A 43 1.88 5.85 -2.68
CA CYS A 43 2.19 5.96 -1.27
C CYS A 43 3.31 6.99 -1.06
N ASN A 44 3.02 7.99 -0.23
CA ASN A 44 4.01 8.96 0.23
C ASN A 44 4.41 8.61 1.67
N LEU A 45 5.71 8.37 1.89
CA LEU A 45 6.29 8.05 3.20
C LEU A 45 6.53 9.29 4.08
N GLY A 46 6.04 10.47 3.67
CA GLY A 46 6.24 11.73 4.35
C GLY A 46 7.70 12.17 4.34
N THR A 47 8.22 12.46 5.54
CA THR A 47 9.61 12.88 5.77
C THR A 47 10.60 11.71 5.76
N VAL A 48 10.11 10.47 5.75
CA VAL A 48 10.96 9.27 5.78
C VAL A 48 11.53 9.02 4.38
N THR A 49 12.81 9.36 4.20
CA THR A 49 13.52 9.22 2.91
C THR A 49 14.55 8.09 2.90
N ASP A 50 14.95 7.59 4.06
CA ASP A 50 16.02 6.60 4.20
C ASP A 50 15.51 5.16 4.36
N GLN A 51 14.20 4.93 4.20
CA GLN A 51 13.57 3.64 4.46
C GLN A 51 12.81 3.12 3.25
N SER A 52 12.55 1.82 3.26
CA SER A 52 11.83 1.13 2.19
C SER A 52 10.32 1.19 2.40
N ALA A 53 9.56 1.41 1.33
CA ALA A 53 8.13 1.14 1.30
C ALA A 53 7.87 -0.36 1.36
N ARG A 54 6.96 -0.78 2.24
CA ARG A 54 6.46 -2.15 2.36
C ARG A 54 4.98 -2.15 2.00
N TRP A 55 4.59 -3.06 1.11
CA TRP A 55 3.22 -3.21 0.67
C TRP A 55 2.60 -4.47 1.24
N TYR A 56 1.36 -4.33 1.72
CA TYR A 56 0.56 -5.40 2.28
C TYR A 56 -0.78 -5.48 1.55
N LYS A 57 -1.30 -6.68 1.42
CA LYS A 57 -2.63 -6.99 0.87
C LYS A 57 -3.47 -7.62 1.96
N GLN A 58 -4.70 -7.16 2.14
CA GLN A 58 -5.65 -7.72 3.10
C GLN A 58 -7.02 -7.92 2.44
N THR A 59 -7.47 -9.16 2.37
CA THR A 59 -8.84 -9.48 1.98
C THR A 59 -9.78 -9.30 3.19
N PRO A 60 -11.10 -9.08 3.00
CA PRO A 60 -12.03 -8.77 4.10
C PRO A 60 -12.04 -9.78 5.27
N ALA A 61 -11.71 -11.05 5.00
CA ALA A 61 -11.64 -12.11 6.01
C ALA A 61 -10.20 -12.59 6.31
N GLY A 62 -9.19 -11.92 5.75
CA GLY A 62 -7.80 -12.34 5.80
C GLY A 62 -6.93 -11.52 6.75
N ALA A 63 -5.85 -12.13 7.23
CA ALA A 63 -4.75 -11.40 7.85
C ALA A 63 -3.95 -10.63 6.77
N PRO A 64 -3.33 -9.49 7.10
CA PRO A 64 -2.45 -8.78 6.17
C PRO A 64 -1.32 -9.67 5.67
N GLN A 65 -1.20 -9.78 4.35
CA GLN A 65 -0.16 -10.54 3.66
C GLN A 65 0.91 -9.58 3.14
N PHE A 66 2.17 -9.86 3.43
CA PHE A 66 3.29 -9.08 2.88
C PHE A 66 3.45 -9.35 1.38
N VAL A 67 3.31 -8.31 0.56
CA VAL A 67 3.38 -8.40 -0.90
C VAL A 67 4.82 -8.21 -1.36
N LEU A 68 5.38 -7.03 -1.09
CA LEU A 68 6.75 -6.69 -1.46
C LEU A 68 7.30 -5.52 -0.64
N ARG A 69 8.62 -5.36 -0.70
CA ARG A 69 9.36 -4.22 -0.17
C ARG A 69 10.31 -3.65 -1.21
N PHE A 70 10.36 -2.34 -1.31
CA PHE A 70 11.22 -1.63 -2.24
C PHE A 70 11.78 -0.34 -1.63
N ARG A 71 13.04 -0.04 -1.93
CA ARG A 71 13.71 1.21 -1.59
C ARG A 71 14.32 1.78 -2.87
N HIS A 72 14.32 3.10 -3.00
CA HIS A 72 14.73 3.80 -4.21
C HIS A 72 16.17 3.46 -4.69
N ASP A 73 17.06 3.07 -3.79
CA ASP A 73 18.46 2.70 -4.07
C ASP A 73 18.66 1.20 -4.41
N TRP A 74 17.59 0.40 -4.41
CA TRP A 74 17.67 -1.02 -4.72
C TRP A 74 17.50 -1.31 -6.21
N SER A 75 18.24 -2.29 -6.73
CA SER A 75 18.10 -2.76 -8.12
C SER A 75 16.87 -3.64 -8.37
N SER A 76 16.27 -4.18 -7.31
CA SER A 76 15.11 -5.09 -7.39
C SER A 76 14.26 -5.04 -6.12
N VAL A 77 12.98 -5.38 -6.26
CA VAL A 77 12.05 -5.51 -5.14
C VAL A 77 12.24 -6.85 -4.42
N LYS A 78 11.89 -6.92 -3.14
CA LYS A 78 11.85 -8.17 -2.35
C LYS A 78 10.40 -8.58 -2.13
N TYR A 79 10.01 -9.76 -2.59
CA TYR A 79 8.64 -10.26 -2.47
C TYR A 79 8.40 -11.04 -1.17
N GLY A 80 7.15 -11.04 -0.73
CA GLY A 80 6.65 -12.03 0.22
C GLY A 80 6.26 -13.34 -0.46
N SER A 81 5.90 -14.33 0.35
CA SER A 81 5.49 -15.65 -0.15
C SER A 81 4.22 -15.55 -0.98
N GLY A 82 4.22 -16.16 -2.17
CA GLY A 82 3.06 -16.17 -3.07
C GLY A 82 2.92 -14.93 -3.97
N PHE A 83 3.87 -13.99 -3.91
CA PHE A 83 3.88 -12.78 -4.74
C PHE A 83 5.13 -12.74 -5.63
N SER A 84 4.98 -12.26 -6.87
CA SER A 84 6.09 -12.12 -7.80
C SER A 84 5.79 -11.15 -8.94
N ALA A 85 6.83 -10.80 -9.68
CA ALA A 85 6.70 -10.22 -11.02
C ALA A 85 6.14 -11.25 -12.02
N PRO A 86 5.53 -10.81 -13.14
CA PRO A 86 5.21 -9.41 -13.47
C PRO A 86 3.93 -8.91 -12.81
N LYS A 87 3.25 -9.74 -12.02
CA LYS A 87 1.95 -9.43 -11.42
C LYS A 87 1.99 -8.22 -10.49
N PHE A 88 2.94 -8.22 -9.54
CA PHE A 88 3.16 -7.11 -8.62
C PHE A 88 4.54 -6.51 -8.89
N THR A 89 4.63 -5.20 -9.08
CA THR A 89 5.90 -4.48 -9.17
C THR A 89 5.83 -3.18 -8.39
N SER A 90 6.97 -2.55 -8.11
CA SER A 90 7.01 -1.26 -7.44
C SER A 90 8.00 -0.32 -8.09
N THR A 91 7.64 0.95 -8.13
CA THR A 91 8.45 2.04 -8.66
C THR A 91 8.48 3.19 -7.65
N HIS A 92 9.35 4.16 -7.89
CA HIS A 92 9.44 5.36 -7.07
C HIS A 92 9.59 6.59 -7.97
N SER A 93 9.05 7.73 -7.56
CA SER A 93 9.25 9.03 -8.21
C SER A 93 10.15 9.95 -7.38
N SER A 94 10.30 9.67 -6.09
CA SER A 94 11.20 10.38 -5.18
C SER A 94 11.75 9.41 -4.13
N LYS A 95 12.51 9.91 -3.14
CA LYS A 95 13.01 9.07 -2.04
C LYS A 95 11.90 8.60 -1.09
N SER A 96 10.77 9.31 -1.04
CA SER A 96 9.63 9.02 -0.16
C SER A 96 8.33 8.69 -0.93
N ASP A 97 8.28 8.91 -2.25
CA ASP A 97 7.12 8.57 -3.07
C ASP A 97 7.32 7.25 -3.82
N TYR A 98 6.49 6.27 -3.47
CA TYR A 98 6.49 4.92 -4.04
C TYR A 98 5.13 4.58 -4.63
N SER A 99 5.15 3.75 -5.67
CA SER A 99 3.95 3.20 -6.27
C SER A 99 4.00 1.68 -6.29
N LEU A 100 2.89 1.02 -5.95
CA LEU A 100 2.64 -0.38 -6.25
C LEU A 100 1.87 -0.48 -7.56
N ILE A 101 2.34 -1.33 -8.45
CA ILE A 101 1.73 -1.60 -9.75
C ILE A 101 1.26 -3.05 -9.74
N ILE A 102 -0.03 -3.25 -10.01
CA ILE A 102 -0.66 -4.56 -10.11
C ILE A 102 -1.10 -4.75 -11.55
N ASN A 103 -0.43 -5.62 -12.29
CA ASN A 103 -0.72 -5.86 -13.71
C ASN A 103 -1.78 -6.93 -13.89
N ASN A 104 -2.53 -6.87 -15.00
CA ASN A 104 -3.52 -7.89 -15.38
C ASN A 104 -4.46 -8.26 -14.21
N VAL A 105 -5.08 -7.24 -13.58
CA VAL A 105 -5.92 -7.36 -12.37
C VAL A 105 -6.97 -8.46 -12.54
N ASP A 106 -7.18 -9.28 -11.50
CA ASP A 106 -8.24 -10.29 -11.43
C ASP A 106 -9.04 -10.17 -10.13
N VAL A 107 -10.11 -10.96 -10.00
CA VAL A 107 -11.02 -10.99 -8.84
C VAL A 107 -10.25 -11.24 -7.54
N ASP A 108 -9.23 -12.11 -7.58
CA ASP A 108 -8.40 -12.42 -6.41
C ASP A 108 -7.57 -11.23 -5.93
N ASP A 109 -7.36 -10.20 -6.76
CA ASP A 109 -6.67 -8.97 -6.37
C ASP A 109 -7.56 -7.99 -5.62
N SER A 110 -8.88 -8.26 -5.55
CA SER A 110 -9.82 -7.45 -4.79
C SER A 110 -9.54 -7.54 -3.29
N ALA A 111 -8.86 -6.52 -2.76
CA ALA A 111 -8.38 -6.45 -1.40
C ALA A 111 -8.07 -4.99 -1.02
N VAL A 112 -7.89 -4.75 0.27
CA VAL A 112 -7.30 -3.50 0.75
C VAL A 112 -5.79 -3.61 0.70
N TYR A 113 -5.13 -2.61 0.13
CA TYR A 113 -3.67 -2.54 0.06
C TYR A 113 -3.16 -1.43 0.96
N TYR A 114 -2.18 -1.74 1.80
CA TYR A 114 -1.59 -0.79 2.73
C TYR A 114 -0.11 -0.63 2.47
N CYS A 115 0.35 0.61 2.61
CA CYS A 115 1.77 0.95 2.54
C CYS A 115 2.27 1.23 3.96
N HIS A 116 3.45 0.75 4.28
CA HIS A 116 4.08 0.91 5.58
C HIS A 116 5.58 1.15 5.42
N THR A 117 6.13 2.02 6.26
CA THR A 117 7.58 2.19 6.39
C THR A 117 7.98 2.11 7.86
N TRP A 118 9.26 1.93 8.14
CA TRP A 118 9.76 2.14 9.50
C TRP A 118 10.14 3.60 9.62
N ASP A 119 9.70 4.23 10.69
CA ASP A 119 10.16 5.57 11.04
C ASP A 119 11.15 5.44 12.20
N SER A 120 12.42 5.66 11.90
CA SER A 120 13.49 5.69 12.91
C SER A 120 13.78 7.11 13.41
N SER A 121 12.98 8.10 13.01
CA SER A 121 13.17 9.51 13.42
C SER A 121 12.52 9.84 14.77
N ALA A 122 11.74 8.91 15.35
CA ALA A 122 11.26 9.04 16.73
C ALA A 122 12.38 8.74 17.74
N SER A 123 13.23 9.72 18.01
CA SER A 123 13.86 9.83 19.33
C SER A 123 12.86 10.53 20.25
N GLU A 124 12.08 9.77 21.02
CA GLU A 124 11.45 10.35 22.21
C GLU A 124 12.53 10.54 23.26
N GLU A 125 13.03 11.76 23.41
CA GLU A 125 13.66 12.21 24.65
C GLU A 125 12.56 12.26 25.72
N VAL A 126 12.25 11.12 26.33
CA VAL A 126 11.48 11.09 27.58
C VAL A 126 12.38 11.66 28.67
N SER A 127 12.33 12.97 28.85
CA SER A 127 12.78 13.60 30.09
C SER A 127 11.82 13.13 31.19
N GLN A 128 12.29 12.25 32.07
CA GLN A 128 11.64 11.92 33.35
C GLN A 128 11.69 13.10 34.30
#